data_AF-C0NAJ7-F1
#
_entry.id   AF-C0NAJ7-F1
#
_cell.length_a   1.000
_cell.length_b   1.000
_cell.length_c   1.000
_cell.angle_alpha   90.00
_cell.angle_beta   90.00
_cell.angle_gamma   90.00
#
_symmetry.space_group_name_H-M   'P 1'
#
loop_
_entity.id
_entity.type
_entity.pdbx_description
1 polymer ?
#
loop_
_entity_poly.entity_id
_entity_poly.type
_entity_poly.pdbx_seq_one_letter_code
_entity_poly.pdbx_strand_id
1 'polypeptide(L)'
;MVTLAGMLISTHALPGYVPSFSFTLYFFYFLPSNISVSRPLPKAEIDVDELIPSVNTTEHNLVARGATKLRCYDSRTEKWAADGLTPIREVGKNYDLKEKNIYDVAGKFCYEYNGYKFTRSGDIGKKYWFRNVFKTFPIPFVPVKVGVVNTHNRSGKLNAKFCADMMVKVISGCTARGRPSRLDYFRGGEIQDLSGWTYAVLCEERYCWV
;
A
#
# COMPACT_ATOMS: atom_id res chain seq x y z
N MET A 1 -56.26 9.57 -1.00
CA MET A 1 -56.61 8.26 -1.60
C MET A 1 -55.38 7.74 -2.33
N VAL A 2 -54.93 6.52 -1.98
CA VAL A 2 -54.24 5.53 -2.86
C VAL A 2 -52.85 5.96 -3.40
N THR A 3 -51.73 5.22 -3.34
CA THR A 3 -51.32 3.92 -2.77
C THR A 3 -49.80 3.87 -2.85
N LEU A 4 -49.17 3.28 -1.84
CA LEU A 4 -47.76 2.88 -1.84
C LEU A 4 -47.57 1.72 -2.84
N ALA A 5 -46.81 1.91 -3.90
CA ALA A 5 -46.24 0.83 -4.71
C ALA A 5 -44.73 1.12 -4.76
N GLY A 6 -43.82 0.22 -4.45
CA GLY A 6 -43.85 -1.23 -4.52
C GLY A 6 -42.45 -1.62 -5.03
N MET A 7 -41.76 -2.44 -4.24
CA MET A 7 -40.34 -2.80 -4.35
C MET A 7 -39.94 -3.41 -5.69
N LEU A 8 -38.69 -3.19 -6.11
CA LEU A 8 -37.89 -4.20 -6.81
C LEU A 8 -36.43 -4.13 -6.33
N ILE A 9 -36.13 -4.90 -5.27
CA ILE A 9 -34.76 -5.23 -4.87
C ILE A 9 -34.34 -6.39 -5.77
N SER A 10 -33.54 -6.11 -6.80
CA SER A 10 -32.97 -7.16 -7.65
C SER A 10 -31.76 -7.79 -6.94
N THR A 11 -32.01 -8.89 -6.23
CA THR A 11 -30.98 -9.80 -5.75
C THR A 11 -30.60 -10.72 -6.91
N HIS A 12 -29.51 -10.40 -7.61
CA HIS A 12 -28.87 -11.38 -8.48
C HIS A 12 -28.23 -12.46 -7.59
N ALA A 13 -28.99 -13.53 -7.39
CA ALA A 13 -28.55 -14.80 -6.86
C ALA A 13 -27.38 -15.32 -7.70
N LEU A 14 -26.20 -15.40 -7.10
CA LEU A 14 -25.09 -16.15 -7.68
C LEU A 14 -25.47 -17.64 -7.69
N PRO A 15 -25.37 -18.32 -8.85
CA PRO A 15 -25.77 -19.71 -8.99
C PRO A 15 -24.89 -20.61 -8.11
N GLY A 16 -25.57 -21.42 -7.28
CA GLY A 16 -24.96 -22.53 -6.59
C GLY A 16 -24.41 -23.53 -7.60
N TYR A 17 -23.10 -23.75 -7.55
CA TYR A 17 -22.50 -24.99 -8.02
C TYR A 17 -21.52 -25.46 -6.96
N VAL A 18 -21.98 -26.44 -6.19
CA VAL A 18 -21.19 -27.19 -5.20
C VAL A 18 -20.74 -28.46 -5.90
N PRO A 19 -19.48 -28.55 -6.36
CA PRO A 19 -18.93 -29.82 -6.77
C PRO A 19 -18.46 -30.55 -5.50
N SER A 20 -19.22 -31.58 -5.14
CA SER A 20 -18.80 -32.65 -4.25
C SER A 20 -17.57 -33.34 -4.84
N PHE A 21 -16.37 -32.97 -4.40
CA PHE A 21 -15.16 -33.74 -4.71
C PHE A 21 -14.70 -34.52 -3.49
N SER A 22 -14.71 -35.85 -3.68
CA SER A 22 -14.29 -36.88 -2.76
C SER A 22 -12.95 -36.59 -2.09
N PHE A 23 -12.94 -36.76 -0.77
CA PHE A 23 -11.76 -36.95 0.05
C PHE A 23 -10.85 -38.03 -0.57
N THR A 24 -9.76 -37.61 -1.19
CA THR A 24 -8.62 -38.51 -1.39
C THR A 24 -7.54 -38.08 -0.40
N LEU A 25 -7.44 -38.86 0.68
CA LEU A 25 -6.36 -38.81 1.67
C LEU A 25 -5.01 -38.83 0.96
N TYR A 26 -4.36 -37.67 0.79
CA TYR A 26 -2.92 -37.63 0.60
C TYR A 26 -2.26 -37.36 1.95
N PHE A 27 -1.90 -38.49 2.54
CA PHE A 27 -1.04 -38.67 3.70
C PHE A 27 0.32 -37.98 3.49
N PHE A 28 0.75 -37.23 4.53
CA PHE A 28 2.14 -36.97 4.94
C PHE A 28 3.13 -36.35 3.93
N TYR A 29 3.41 -35.06 4.14
CA TYR A 29 4.78 -34.62 4.49
C TYR A 29 4.67 -33.42 5.45
N PHE A 30 4.70 -33.71 6.75
CA PHE A 30 5.08 -32.73 7.76
C PHE A 30 6.54 -32.35 7.45
N LEU A 31 6.78 -31.18 6.86
CA LEU A 31 8.10 -30.56 6.86
C LEU A 31 8.15 -29.61 8.08
N PRO A 32 8.78 -30.01 9.20
CA PRO A 32 9.03 -29.08 10.29
C PRO A 32 10.27 -28.26 9.89
N SER A 33 10.09 -26.99 9.51
CA SER A 33 11.24 -26.08 9.35
C SER A 33 10.82 -24.64 9.63
N ASN A 34 11.14 -24.22 10.85
CA ASN A 34 11.39 -22.84 11.25
C ASN A 34 10.29 -21.82 10.91
N ILE A 35 9.22 -21.84 11.71
CA ILE A 35 8.49 -20.61 12.03
C ILE A 35 9.49 -19.71 12.76
N SER A 36 10.21 -18.92 11.98
CA SER A 36 10.95 -17.78 12.46
C SER A 36 9.89 -16.84 12.99
N VAL A 37 9.71 -16.80 14.31
CA VAL A 37 8.83 -15.83 14.98
C VAL A 37 9.34 -14.46 14.52
N SER A 38 8.65 -13.88 13.54
CA SER A 38 8.93 -12.54 13.07
C SER A 38 8.64 -11.63 14.26
N ARG A 39 9.72 -11.17 14.88
CA ARG A 39 9.69 -10.19 15.96
C ARG A 39 8.72 -9.07 15.53
N PRO A 40 7.72 -8.71 16.34
CA PRO A 40 6.80 -7.64 15.96
C PRO A 40 7.61 -6.41 15.59
N LEU A 41 7.32 -5.86 14.41
CA LEU A 41 7.86 -4.57 13.98
C LEU A 41 7.65 -3.56 15.12
N PRO A 42 8.65 -2.74 15.45
CA PRO A 42 8.47 -1.64 16.40
C PRO A 42 7.27 -0.83 15.91
N LYS A 43 6.22 -0.79 16.71
CA LYS A 43 5.07 0.06 16.45
C LYS A 43 5.62 1.49 16.54
N ALA A 44 5.82 2.13 15.40
CA ALA A 44 6.08 3.55 15.37
C ALA A 44 4.78 4.19 15.85
N GLU A 45 4.71 4.44 17.15
CA GLU A 45 3.67 5.23 17.78
C GLU A 45 3.96 6.67 17.33
N ILE A 46 3.45 7.01 16.15
CA ILE A 46 3.57 8.36 15.61
C ILE A 46 2.49 9.15 16.34
N ASP A 47 2.91 9.90 17.36
CA ASP A 47 2.07 10.92 17.96
C ASP A 47 1.78 11.96 16.87
N VAL A 48 0.50 12.01 16.43
CA VAL A 48 0.06 12.91 15.36
C VAL A 48 0.15 14.37 15.79
N ASP A 49 0.27 14.62 17.10
CA ASP A 49 0.41 15.94 17.70
C ASP A 49 1.86 16.27 18.10
N GLU A 50 2.85 15.41 17.81
CA GLU A 50 4.26 15.74 18.06
C GLU A 50 4.68 16.90 17.15
N LEU A 51 4.77 18.07 17.77
CA LEU A 51 5.24 19.30 17.17
C LEU A 51 6.72 19.10 16.80
N ILE A 52 6.99 18.70 15.55
CA ILE A 52 8.35 18.54 15.04
C ILE A 52 9.10 19.85 15.32
N PRO A 53 10.19 19.83 16.12
CA PRO A 53 10.96 21.02 16.40
C PRO A 53 11.44 21.63 15.08
N SER A 54 11.24 22.93 14.88
CA SER A 54 11.87 23.64 13.77
C SER A 54 13.38 23.57 13.96
N VAL A 55 14.03 22.65 13.25
CA VAL A 55 15.49 22.55 13.28
C VAL A 55 16.04 23.80 12.60
N ASN A 56 16.58 24.71 13.42
CA ASN A 56 17.38 25.86 12.99
C ASN A 56 18.68 25.30 12.38
N THR A 57 18.61 24.82 11.14
CA THR A 57 19.77 24.30 10.42
C THR A 57 20.48 25.49 9.80
N THR A 58 21.41 26.05 10.57
CA THR A 58 22.48 26.88 10.04
C THR A 58 23.11 26.16 8.85
N GLU A 59 23.06 26.80 7.70
CA GLU A 59 23.46 26.33 6.38
C GLU A 59 24.91 25.81 6.35
N HIS A 60 25.10 24.53 6.64
CA HIS A 60 26.28 23.82 6.18
C HIS A 60 25.90 23.00 4.96
N ASN A 61 26.03 23.64 3.80
CA ASN A 61 26.42 23.17 2.45
C ASN A 61 26.59 21.66 2.18
N LEU A 62 25.71 20.81 2.71
CA LEU A 62 25.55 19.44 2.27
C LEU A 62 24.81 19.55 0.93
N VAL A 63 25.61 19.71 -0.12
CA VAL A 63 25.25 19.40 -1.50
C VAL A 63 24.33 18.17 -1.43
N ALA A 64 23.04 18.36 -1.69
CA ALA A 64 22.05 17.30 -1.68
C ALA A 64 22.42 16.34 -2.82
N ARG A 65 23.34 15.41 -2.54
CA ARG A 65 23.84 14.41 -3.47
C ARG A 65 22.65 13.60 -3.96
N GLY A 66 22.21 13.89 -5.18
CA GLY A 66 21.12 13.19 -5.89
C GLY A 66 19.81 13.21 -5.12
N ALA A 67 19.12 14.36 -5.10
CA ALA A 67 17.82 14.47 -4.45
C ALA A 67 16.86 13.38 -4.96
N THR A 68 16.57 12.40 -4.10
CA THR A 68 15.48 11.45 -4.28
C THR A 68 14.18 12.25 -4.32
N LYS A 69 13.69 12.56 -5.51
CA LYS A 69 12.57 13.50 -5.66
C LYS A 69 11.27 12.79 -5.30
N LEU A 70 10.86 12.95 -4.05
CA LEU A 70 9.53 12.55 -3.61
C LEU A 70 8.47 13.26 -4.47
N ARG A 71 7.60 12.47 -5.10
CA ARG A 71 6.43 12.94 -5.84
C ARG A 71 5.18 12.47 -5.11
N CYS A 72 4.35 13.43 -4.73
CA CYS A 72 3.06 13.16 -4.11
C CYS A 72 1.96 13.38 -5.14
N TYR A 73 1.06 12.42 -5.26
CA TYR A 73 -0.01 12.51 -6.25
C TYR A 73 -1.14 13.43 -5.76
N ASP A 74 -1.83 14.05 -6.72
CA ASP A 74 -2.89 15.02 -6.47
C ASP A 74 -4.05 14.85 -7.48
N SER A 75 -5.00 15.77 -7.49
CA SER A 75 -6.27 15.64 -8.24
C SER A 75 -6.15 16.00 -9.69
N ARG A 76 -4.98 16.47 -10.11
CA ARG A 76 -4.67 16.66 -11.51
C ARG A 76 -4.34 15.34 -12.20
N THR A 77 -3.90 14.31 -11.44
CA THR A 77 -3.53 13.00 -12.00
C THR A 77 -4.40 11.87 -11.47
N GLU A 78 -4.88 11.96 -10.22
CA GLU A 78 -5.63 10.89 -9.56
C GLU A 78 -7.08 11.28 -9.27
N LYS A 79 -7.99 10.32 -9.41
CA LYS A 79 -9.41 10.43 -9.02
C LYS A 79 -9.74 9.69 -7.73
N TRP A 80 -8.75 9.32 -6.91
CA TRP A 80 -8.96 8.55 -5.68
C TRP A 80 -8.25 9.15 -4.46
N ALA A 81 -8.65 8.64 -3.30
CA ALA A 81 -7.99 8.82 -2.01
C ALA A 81 -8.40 7.66 -1.09
N ALA A 82 -7.45 7.07 -0.37
CA ALA A 82 -7.68 5.98 0.56
C ALA A 82 -7.72 6.49 2.02
N ASP A 83 -8.53 5.87 2.86
CA ASP A 83 -8.34 5.96 4.31
C ASP A 83 -7.13 5.11 4.70
N GLY A 84 -5.95 5.73 4.73
CA GLY A 84 -4.68 5.08 5.08
C GLY A 84 -4.57 4.65 6.54
N LEU A 85 -5.54 4.98 7.41
CA LEU A 85 -5.56 4.50 8.79
C LEU A 85 -6.13 3.08 8.90
N THR A 86 -6.95 2.65 7.94
CA THR A 86 -7.72 1.39 8.03
C THR A 86 -7.68 0.56 6.72
N PRO A 87 -6.53 -0.05 6.35
CA PRO A 87 -6.51 -1.14 5.37
C PRO A 87 -7.48 -2.26 5.76
N ILE A 88 -8.26 -2.71 4.79
CA ILE A 88 -9.30 -3.73 5.00
C ILE A 88 -8.68 -5.13 4.88
N ARG A 89 -8.02 -5.42 3.75
CA ARG A 89 -7.42 -6.73 3.47
C ARG A 89 -6.48 -6.70 2.28
N GLU A 90 -5.60 -7.70 2.16
CA GLU A 90 -4.83 -7.94 0.94
C GLU A 90 -5.77 -8.42 -0.19
N VAL A 91 -5.60 -7.89 -1.39
CA VAL A 91 -6.43 -8.26 -2.55
C VAL A 91 -6.25 -9.75 -2.86
N GLY A 92 -7.36 -10.45 -3.07
CA GLY A 92 -7.36 -11.90 -3.33
C GLY A 92 -7.17 -12.76 -2.08
N LYS A 93 -7.14 -12.17 -0.88
CA LYS A 93 -7.08 -12.88 0.40
C LYS A 93 -8.36 -12.64 1.22
N ASN A 94 -8.72 -13.61 2.05
CA ASN A 94 -9.95 -13.61 2.84
C ASN A 94 -9.73 -13.38 4.35
N TYR A 95 -8.63 -12.73 4.71
CA TYR A 95 -8.38 -12.30 6.10
C TYR A 95 -8.53 -10.79 6.22
N ASP A 96 -8.85 -10.32 7.43
CA ASP A 96 -8.95 -8.90 7.77
C ASP A 96 -7.60 -8.40 8.31
N LEU A 97 -7.24 -7.15 8.00
CA LEU A 97 -6.02 -6.47 8.45
C LEU A 97 -6.26 -5.58 9.69
N LYS A 98 -7.32 -5.85 10.48
CA LYS A 98 -7.67 -5.11 11.71
C LYS A 98 -6.45 -4.55 12.47
N GLU A 99 -6.58 -3.29 12.90
CA GLU A 99 -5.56 -2.55 13.67
C GLU A 99 -4.22 -2.34 12.95
N LYS A 100 -4.16 -2.55 11.64
CA LYS A 100 -3.05 -2.12 10.79
C LYS A 100 -3.37 -0.78 10.14
N ASN A 101 -2.34 -0.07 9.71
CA ASN A 101 -2.43 1.13 8.88
C ASN A 101 -1.59 0.99 7.60
N ILE A 102 -1.51 2.06 6.81
CA ILE A 102 -0.75 2.08 5.55
C ILE A 102 0.76 1.85 5.74
N TYR A 103 1.34 2.28 6.86
CA TYR A 103 2.75 2.00 7.19
C TYR A 103 2.96 0.51 7.47
N ASP A 104 2.03 -0.14 8.18
CA ASP A 104 2.12 -1.56 8.50
C ASP A 104 2.09 -2.44 7.25
N VAL A 105 1.16 -2.19 6.32
CA VAL A 105 1.07 -2.98 5.08
C VAL A 105 2.27 -2.73 4.18
N ALA A 106 2.82 -1.51 4.19
CA ALA A 106 4.03 -1.20 3.44
C ALA A 106 5.27 -1.88 4.03
N GLY A 107 5.41 -1.87 5.36
CA GLY A 107 6.44 -2.62 6.07
C GLY A 107 6.33 -4.11 5.80
N LYS A 108 5.13 -4.70 5.94
CA LYS A 108 4.85 -6.11 5.62
C LYS A 108 5.31 -6.47 4.21
N PHE A 109 4.93 -5.69 3.20
CA PHE A 109 5.38 -5.89 1.82
C PHE A 109 6.91 -5.91 1.72
N CYS A 110 7.60 -4.93 2.29
CA CYS A 110 9.05 -4.83 2.20
C CYS A 110 9.79 -6.02 2.85
N TYR A 111 9.28 -6.53 3.98
CA TYR A 111 9.88 -7.69 4.65
C TYR A 111 9.56 -9.02 3.95
N GLU A 112 8.37 -9.17 3.36
CA GLU A 112 8.02 -10.36 2.57
C GLU A 112 8.85 -10.48 1.29
N TYR A 113 9.20 -9.35 0.66
CA TYR A 113 10.04 -9.31 -0.54
C TYR A 113 11.54 -9.12 -0.24
N ASN A 114 11.96 -9.28 1.01
CA ASN A 114 13.37 -9.16 1.37
C ASN A 114 14.24 -10.12 0.54
N GLY A 115 15.34 -9.61 -0.02
CA GLY A 115 16.24 -10.39 -0.85
C GLY A 115 15.73 -10.68 -2.26
N TYR A 116 14.53 -10.23 -2.64
CA TYR A 116 14.03 -10.32 -4.01
C TYR A 116 15.05 -9.71 -4.97
N LYS A 117 15.43 -10.47 -6.01
CA LYS A 117 16.49 -10.09 -6.94
C LYS A 117 15.89 -9.52 -8.22
N PHE A 118 16.07 -8.23 -8.45
CA PHE A 118 15.91 -7.67 -9.79
C PHE A 118 17.14 -8.06 -10.63
N THR A 119 16.93 -8.80 -11.70
CA THR A 119 17.96 -9.10 -12.72
C THR A 119 17.83 -8.23 -13.96
N ARG A 120 16.62 -7.69 -14.18
CA ARG A 120 16.29 -6.76 -15.24
C ARG A 120 15.19 -5.82 -14.78
N SER A 121 14.68 -5.00 -15.70
CA SER A 121 13.50 -4.19 -15.44
C SER A 121 12.32 -5.04 -14.99
N GLY A 122 11.53 -4.49 -14.07
CA GLY A 122 10.42 -5.24 -13.49
C GLY A 122 9.73 -4.47 -12.38
N ASP A 123 8.67 -5.07 -11.88
CA ASP A 123 7.78 -4.50 -10.88
C ASP A 123 7.39 -5.62 -9.92
N ILE A 124 7.49 -5.33 -8.62
CA ILE A 124 6.90 -6.14 -7.56
C ILE A 124 5.98 -5.27 -6.73
N GLY A 125 4.87 -5.85 -6.27
CA GLY A 125 3.98 -5.14 -5.38
C GLY A 125 2.90 -6.02 -4.79
N LYS A 126 2.25 -5.50 -3.77
CA LYS A 126 1.04 -6.06 -3.18
C LYS A 126 -0.06 -5.03 -3.17
N LYS A 127 -1.27 -5.47 -3.50
CA LYS A 127 -2.47 -4.64 -3.44
C LYS A 127 -3.22 -4.91 -2.15
N TYR A 128 -3.72 -3.84 -1.54
CA TYR A 128 -4.57 -3.88 -0.37
C TYR A 128 -5.83 -3.06 -0.63
N TRP A 129 -6.98 -3.59 -0.22
CA TRP A 129 -8.24 -2.85 -0.27
C TRP A 129 -8.26 -1.84 0.86
N PHE A 130 -8.53 -0.59 0.52
CA PHE A 130 -8.83 0.49 1.46
C PHE A 130 -10.22 1.05 1.18
N ARG A 131 -10.83 1.66 2.19
CA ARG A 131 -11.99 2.51 1.96
C ARG A 131 -11.58 3.70 1.09
N ASN A 132 -12.37 3.98 0.07
CA ASN A 132 -12.21 5.19 -0.71
C ASN A 132 -12.91 6.36 0.00
N VAL A 133 -12.20 7.48 0.14
CA VAL A 133 -12.68 8.69 0.80
C VAL A 133 -12.78 9.89 -0.17
N PHE A 134 -12.49 9.66 -1.45
CA PHE A 134 -12.67 10.66 -2.49
C PHE A 134 -14.16 10.75 -2.86
N LYS A 135 -14.79 11.89 -2.54
CA LYS A 135 -16.25 12.06 -2.57
C LYS A 135 -16.91 11.73 -3.90
N THR A 136 -16.25 11.98 -5.02
CA THR A 136 -16.82 11.78 -6.37
C THR A 136 -16.42 10.45 -7.00
N PHE A 137 -15.70 9.58 -6.28
CA PHE A 137 -15.31 8.30 -6.82
C PHE A 137 -16.46 7.28 -6.75
N PRO A 138 -16.75 6.54 -7.83
CA PRO A 138 -17.93 5.71 -7.91
C PRO A 138 -17.88 4.43 -7.06
N ILE A 139 -16.70 4.02 -6.59
CA ILE A 139 -16.49 2.76 -5.88
C ILE A 139 -16.11 3.04 -4.41
N PRO A 140 -16.78 2.41 -3.42
CA PRO A 140 -16.50 2.68 -2.00
C PRO A 140 -15.13 2.19 -1.53
N PHE A 141 -14.42 1.43 -2.36
CA PHE A 141 -13.11 0.85 -2.05
C PHE A 141 -12.13 1.12 -3.19
N VAL A 142 -10.84 1.19 -2.84
CA VAL A 142 -9.75 1.38 -3.80
C VAL A 142 -8.64 0.37 -3.51
N PRO A 143 -8.10 -0.32 -4.52
CA PRO A 143 -6.97 -1.22 -4.34
C PRO A 143 -5.68 -0.40 -4.43
N VAL A 144 -5.02 -0.23 -3.30
CA VAL A 144 -3.74 0.48 -3.23
C VAL A 144 -2.61 -0.52 -3.28
N LYS A 145 -1.77 -0.40 -4.30
CA LYS A 145 -0.52 -1.11 -4.47
C LYS A 145 0.58 -0.43 -3.64
N VAL A 146 1.26 -1.21 -2.82
CA VAL A 146 2.60 -0.89 -2.32
C VAL A 146 3.59 -1.70 -3.13
N GLY A 147 4.59 -1.05 -3.74
CA GLY A 147 5.48 -1.73 -4.67
C GLY A 147 6.80 -1.04 -4.95
N VAL A 148 7.70 -1.79 -5.59
CA VAL A 148 8.99 -1.31 -6.07
C VAL A 148 9.10 -1.60 -7.57
N VAL A 149 9.45 -0.57 -8.33
CA VAL A 149 9.63 -0.63 -9.78
C VAL A 149 11.08 -0.37 -10.13
N ASN A 150 11.66 -1.27 -10.92
CA ASN A 150 12.99 -1.12 -11.49
C ASN A 150 12.85 -0.77 -12.97
N THR A 151 12.70 0.52 -13.29
CA THR A 151 12.59 0.97 -14.70
C THR A 151 13.95 1.10 -15.38
N HIS A 152 15.01 1.38 -14.62
CA HIS A 152 16.35 1.63 -15.16
C HIS A 152 17.20 0.37 -15.36
N ASN A 153 16.59 -0.82 -15.31
CA ASN A 153 17.26 -2.11 -15.53
C ASN A 153 18.46 -2.35 -14.59
N ARG A 154 18.33 -1.91 -13.34
CA ARG A 154 19.40 -1.94 -12.34
C ARG A 154 19.31 -3.23 -11.55
N SER A 155 20.29 -4.10 -11.74
CA SER A 155 20.36 -5.36 -11.02
C SER A 155 20.68 -5.13 -9.55
N GLY A 156 20.03 -5.88 -8.67
CA GLY A 156 20.24 -5.76 -7.23
C GLY A 156 19.31 -6.66 -6.44
N LYS A 157 19.48 -6.66 -5.11
CA LYS A 157 18.58 -7.33 -4.18
C LYS A 157 17.85 -6.30 -3.33
N LEU A 158 16.55 -6.47 -3.16
CA LEU A 158 15.75 -5.63 -2.28
C LEU A 158 16.20 -5.83 -0.83
N ASN A 159 16.56 -4.75 -0.15
CA ASN A 159 16.78 -4.75 1.29
C ASN A 159 15.48 -4.31 1.98
N ALA A 160 14.92 -5.17 2.83
CA ALA A 160 13.64 -4.89 3.49
C ALA A 160 13.66 -3.61 4.33
N LYS A 161 14.72 -3.38 5.12
CA LYS A 161 14.82 -2.19 5.97
C LYS A 161 14.84 -0.93 5.11
N PHE A 162 15.68 -0.88 4.08
CA PHE A 162 15.76 0.26 3.19
C PHE A 162 14.45 0.47 2.42
N CYS A 163 13.81 -0.60 1.96
CA CYS A 163 12.47 -0.54 1.35
C CYS A 163 11.46 0.10 2.31
N ALA A 164 11.41 -0.37 3.57
CA ALA A 164 10.48 0.16 4.57
C ALA A 164 10.77 1.64 4.86
N ASP A 165 12.04 2.02 5.01
CA ASP A 165 12.46 3.41 5.21
C ASP A 165 12.02 4.31 4.03
N MET A 166 12.11 3.82 2.79
CA MET A 166 11.64 4.55 1.62
C MET A 166 10.12 4.64 1.55
N MET A 167 9.39 3.58 1.92
CA MET A 167 7.92 3.64 2.01
C MET A 167 7.46 4.61 3.10
N VAL A 168 8.12 4.63 4.25
CA VAL A 168 7.87 5.62 5.31
C VAL A 168 8.07 7.03 4.76
N LYS A 169 9.17 7.29 4.04
CA LYS A 169 9.42 8.60 3.40
C LYS A 169 8.34 9.00 2.39
N VAL A 170 7.80 8.05 1.62
CA VAL A 170 6.68 8.31 0.70
C VAL A 170 5.45 8.73 1.49
N ILE A 171 5.05 7.92 2.47
CA ILE A 171 3.81 8.14 3.22
C ILE A 171 3.92 9.42 4.03
N SER A 172 4.91 9.54 4.93
CA SER A 172 5.07 10.69 5.82
C SER A 172 5.36 11.97 5.04
N GLY A 173 6.18 11.88 3.99
CA GLY A 173 6.52 13.02 3.14
C GLY A 173 5.32 13.53 2.33
N CYS A 174 4.39 12.65 1.95
CA CYS A 174 3.18 13.06 1.23
C CYS A 174 2.01 13.43 2.14
N THR A 175 2.05 13.07 3.43
CA THR A 175 1.09 13.53 4.44
C THR A 175 1.57 14.71 5.27
N ALA A 176 2.78 15.21 5.02
CA ALA A 176 3.29 16.40 5.69
C ALA A 176 2.41 17.64 5.42
N ARG A 177 2.45 18.63 6.31
CA ARG A 177 1.66 19.85 6.18
C ARG A 177 1.90 20.54 4.83
N GLY A 178 0.82 20.92 4.15
CA GLY A 178 0.87 21.56 2.83
C GLY A 178 0.99 20.60 1.64
N ARG A 179 1.01 19.29 1.89
CA ARG A 179 1.00 18.25 0.85
C ARG A 179 -0.42 17.84 0.48
N PRO A 180 -0.63 17.20 -0.68
CA PRO A 180 -1.97 16.86 -1.17
C PRO A 180 -2.65 15.70 -0.44
N SER A 181 -1.91 14.94 0.38
CA SER A 181 -2.45 13.82 1.16
C SER A 181 -2.48 14.13 2.65
N ARG A 182 -3.33 13.39 3.36
CA ARG A 182 -3.30 13.16 4.81
C ARG A 182 -3.56 11.68 5.06
N LEU A 183 -3.35 11.16 6.28
CA LEU A 183 -3.46 9.72 6.50
C LEU A 183 -4.88 9.17 6.25
N ASP A 184 -5.92 9.89 6.66
CA ASP A 184 -7.34 9.57 6.40
C ASP A 184 -7.81 9.98 4.99
N TYR A 185 -6.91 10.49 4.15
CA TYR A 185 -7.16 10.91 2.76
C TYR A 185 -5.85 10.82 1.95
N PHE A 186 -5.33 9.59 1.85
CA PHE A 186 -4.04 9.33 1.25
C PHE A 186 -4.17 9.10 -0.25
N ARG A 187 -3.45 9.89 -1.05
CA ARG A 187 -3.57 9.89 -2.51
C ARG A 187 -2.42 9.17 -3.21
N GLY A 188 -1.50 8.63 -2.43
CA GLY A 188 -0.31 7.98 -2.97
C GLY A 188 0.86 8.92 -3.20
N GLY A 189 1.95 8.30 -3.61
CA GLY A 189 3.18 8.96 -3.98
C GLY A 189 4.25 7.96 -4.35
N GLU A 190 5.38 8.48 -4.77
CA GLU A 190 6.55 7.71 -5.14
C GLU A 190 7.83 8.44 -4.79
N ILE A 191 8.90 7.68 -4.53
CA ILE A 191 10.25 8.19 -4.40
C ILE A 191 11.21 7.28 -5.16
N GLN A 192 12.06 7.89 -5.99
CA GLN A 192 13.13 7.17 -6.67
C GLN A 192 14.41 7.30 -5.87
N ASP A 193 15.11 6.18 -5.65
CA ASP A 193 16.41 6.15 -5.00
C ASP A 193 17.57 6.40 -5.98
N LEU A 194 18.80 6.45 -5.45
CA LEU A 194 20.01 6.64 -6.27
C LEU A 194 20.33 5.43 -7.17
N SER A 195 19.78 4.26 -6.87
CA SER A 195 19.91 3.09 -7.73
C SER A 195 18.96 3.14 -8.93
N GLY A 196 18.01 4.07 -8.95
CA GLY A 196 16.97 4.18 -9.97
C GLY A 196 15.74 3.32 -9.68
N TRP A 197 15.66 2.68 -8.52
CA TRP A 197 14.45 1.98 -8.11
C TRP A 197 13.44 2.97 -7.55
N THR A 198 12.20 2.83 -7.99
CA THR A 198 11.08 3.66 -7.54
C THR A 198 10.26 2.88 -6.53
N TYR A 199 10.10 3.45 -5.33
CA TYR A 199 9.26 2.94 -4.26
C TYR A 199 7.96 3.73 -4.28
N ALA A 200 6.84 3.05 -4.43
CA ALA A 200 5.56 3.71 -4.68
C ALA A 200 4.40 3.10 -3.89
N VAL A 201 3.48 3.99 -3.53
CA VAL A 201 2.15 3.64 -3.00
C VAL A 201 1.12 4.32 -3.90
N LEU A 202 0.35 3.53 -4.66
CA LEU A 202 -0.53 4.05 -5.71
C LEU A 202 -1.73 3.14 -5.98
N CYS A 203 -2.73 3.62 -6.70
CA CYS A 203 -3.71 2.77 -7.35
C CYS A 203 -3.37 2.64 -8.84
N GLU A 204 -3.02 1.43 -9.29
CA GLU A 204 -2.65 1.19 -10.71
C GLU A 204 -3.85 0.86 -11.62
N GLU A 205 -5.06 0.78 -11.06
CA GLU A 205 -6.26 0.49 -11.84
C GLU A 205 -6.61 1.67 -12.74
N ARG A 206 -7.06 1.39 -13.97
CA ARG A 206 -7.35 2.44 -14.96
C ARG A 206 -8.33 3.50 -14.47
N TYR A 207 -9.29 3.11 -13.64
CA TYR A 207 -10.31 4.01 -13.09
C TYR A 207 -9.79 4.94 -11.98
N CYS A 208 -8.56 4.75 -11.51
CA CYS A 208 -7.94 5.62 -10.51
C CYS A 208 -7.31 6.89 -11.12
N TRP A 209 -7.07 6.92 -12.43
CA TRP A 209 -6.42 8.02 -13.11
C TRP A 209 -7.44 8.99 -13.70
N VAL A 210 -7.04 10.25 -13.88
CA VAL A 210 -7.86 11.26 -14.59
C VAL A 210 -8.04 10.90 -16.05
#